data_AF-A0A917NYS3-F1
#
_entry.id   AF-A0A917NYS3-F1
#
_cell.length_a   1.000
_cell.length_b   1.000
_cell.length_c   1.000
_cell.angle_alpha   90.00
_cell.angle_beta   90.00
_cell.angle_gamma   90.00
#
_symmetry.space_group_name_H-M   'P 1'
#
loop_
_entity.id
_entity.type
_entity.pdbx_description
1 polymer ?
#
loop_
_entity_poly.entity_id
_entity_poly.type
_entity_poly.pdbx_seq_one_letter_code
_entity_poly.pdbx_strand_id
1 'polypeptide(L)'
;MADQEPRGGLSPHEWLARFQDYAEEKLRNQLASEEDAGSLRDLVLAHREDGVWAIVTFVMESVPSVTFIRSQRVMPDLSSEWDPDFAAILFETHLIEWFHVDAKRRAPDSSGTVRN
;
A
#
# COMPACT_ATOMS: atom_id res chain seq x y z
N MET A 1 5.85 10.68 36.51
CA MET A 1 4.57 10.64 35.77
C MET A 1 4.68 11.71 34.71
N ALA A 2 5.00 11.32 33.48
CA ALA A 2 5.09 12.26 32.37
C ALA A 2 3.71 12.34 31.73
N ASP A 3 3.11 13.50 31.88
CA ASP A 3 1.89 13.93 31.20
C ASP A 3 2.22 14.03 29.70
N GLN A 4 1.86 13.01 28.92
CA GLN A 4 1.89 13.10 27.46
C GLN A 4 0.51 13.58 26.99
N GLU A 5 0.27 14.89 27.05
CA GLU A 5 -0.79 15.49 26.24
C GLU A 5 -0.53 15.14 24.75
N PRO A 6 -1.54 14.70 23.98
CA PRO A 6 -1.35 14.27 22.61
C PRO A 6 -0.94 15.48 21.78
N ARG A 7 0.22 15.42 21.13
CA ARG A 7 0.76 16.48 20.26
C ARG A 7 -0.12 16.68 19.02
N GLY A 8 -1.32 17.24 19.17
CA GLY A 8 -2.17 17.76 18.07
C GLY A 8 -2.19 16.93 16.79
N GLY A 9 -2.09 15.60 16.90
CA GLY A 9 -1.93 14.67 15.79
C GLY A 9 -3.30 14.13 15.41
N LEU A 10 -3.52 13.93 14.11
CA LEU A 10 -4.75 13.36 13.57
C LEU A 10 -5.20 12.16 14.40
N SER A 11 -6.51 12.04 14.62
CA SER A 11 -7.05 10.80 15.16
C SER A 11 -6.66 9.62 14.24
N PRO A 12 -6.54 8.39 14.76
CA PRO A 12 -6.18 7.24 13.91
C PRO A 12 -7.07 7.10 12.68
N HIS A 13 -8.35 7.45 12.78
CA HIS A 13 -9.27 7.43 11.65
C HIS A 13 -8.94 8.51 10.61
N GLU A 14 -8.69 9.75 11.03
CA GLU A 14 -8.28 10.84 10.13
C GLU A 14 -6.92 10.56 9.48
N TRP A 15 -5.99 9.95 10.23
CA TRP A 15 -4.71 9.52 9.72
C TRP A 15 -4.88 8.48 8.61
N LEU A 16 -5.69 7.44 8.86
CA LEU A 16 -5.93 6.35 7.90
C LEU A 16 -6.66 6.83 6.65
N ALA A 17 -7.64 7.72 6.79
CA ALA A 17 -8.33 8.33 5.65
C ALA A 17 -7.35 9.11 4.77
N ARG A 18 -6.53 9.98 5.37
CA ARG A 18 -5.54 10.77 4.63
C ARG A 18 -4.46 9.89 3.99
N PHE A 19 -3.98 8.87 4.70
CA PHE A 19 -3.07 7.88 4.15
C PHE A 19 -3.67 7.19 2.92
N GLN A 20 -4.92 6.72 3.01
CA GLN A 20 -5.56 5.99 1.92
C GLN A 20 -5.74 6.87 0.69
N ASP A 21 -6.26 8.09 0.84
CA ASP A 21 -6.47 9.03 -0.25
C ASP A 21 -5.15 9.33 -0.98
N TYR A 22 -4.11 9.65 -0.21
CA TYR A 22 -2.80 9.99 -0.78
C TYR A 22 -2.11 8.78 -1.42
N ALA A 23 -2.16 7.61 -0.78
CA ALA A 23 -1.60 6.39 -1.31
C ALA A 23 -2.31 5.96 -2.60
N GLU A 24 -3.63 6.10 -2.68
CA GLU A 24 -4.39 5.77 -3.89
C GLU A 24 -3.98 6.66 -5.07
N GLU A 25 -3.96 7.98 -4.88
CA GLU A 25 -3.55 8.93 -5.91
C GLU A 25 -2.13 8.64 -6.40
N LYS A 26 -1.20 8.44 -5.44
CA LYS A 26 0.20 8.16 -5.72
C LYS A 26 0.39 6.87 -6.50
N LEU A 27 -0.21 5.78 -6.06
CA LEU A 27 -0.13 4.49 -6.74
C LEU A 27 -0.70 4.56 -8.15
N ARG A 28 -1.84 5.25 -8.36
CA ARG A 28 -2.41 5.44 -9.70
C ARG A 28 -1.41 6.14 -10.62
N ASN A 29 -0.80 7.24 -10.16
CA ASN A 29 0.17 8.00 -10.94
C ASN A 29 1.45 7.21 -11.20
N GLN A 30 2.01 6.58 -10.16
CA GLN A 30 3.25 5.83 -10.27
C GLN A 30 3.08 4.65 -11.21
N LEU A 31 2.06 3.81 -11.02
CA LEU A 31 1.77 2.67 -11.88
C LEU A 31 1.59 3.09 -13.34
N ALA A 32 0.84 4.16 -13.61
CA ALA A 32 0.65 4.66 -14.96
C ALA A 32 1.95 5.16 -15.63
N SER A 33 2.96 5.54 -14.83
CA SER A 33 4.27 6.02 -15.30
C SER A 33 5.35 4.93 -15.39
N GLU A 34 5.09 3.73 -14.87
CA GLU A 34 6.03 2.61 -14.94
C GLU A 34 6.31 2.22 -16.40
N GLU A 35 7.53 1.73 -16.68
CA GLU A 35 7.92 1.25 -18.03
C GLU A 35 6.98 0.17 -18.57
N ASP A 36 6.49 -0.68 -17.68
CA ASP A 36 5.56 -1.77 -17.96
C ASP A 36 4.08 -1.36 -17.87
N ALA A 37 3.79 -0.05 -17.72
CA ALA A 37 2.48 0.59 -17.55
C ALA A 37 1.47 -0.22 -16.71
N GLY A 38 1.22 0.24 -15.49
CA GLY A 38 0.33 -0.40 -14.53
C GLY A 38 -1.04 0.26 -14.40
N SER A 39 -1.95 -0.45 -13.75
CA SER A 39 -3.23 0.12 -13.32
C SER A 39 -3.60 -0.37 -11.93
N LEU A 40 -3.86 0.58 -11.03
CA LEU A 40 -4.45 0.30 -9.73
C LEU A 40 -5.89 -0.18 -9.91
N ARG A 41 -6.22 -1.33 -9.32
CA ARG A 41 -7.59 -1.85 -9.28
C ARG A 41 -8.29 -1.49 -7.99
N ASP A 42 -7.60 -1.66 -6.87
CA ASP A 42 -8.17 -1.44 -5.54
C ASP A 42 -7.09 -1.15 -4.50
N LEU A 43 -7.42 -0.33 -3.51
CA LEU A 43 -6.65 -0.12 -2.29
C LEU A 43 -7.62 -0.10 -1.11
N VAL A 44 -7.54 -1.11 -0.24
CA VAL A 44 -8.40 -1.22 0.93
C VAL A 44 -7.60 -1.27 2.22
N LEU A 45 -8.14 -0.63 3.25
CA LEU A 45 -7.65 -0.74 4.61
C LEU A 45 -8.46 -1.79 5.36
N ALA A 46 -7.78 -2.83 5.83
CA ALA A 46 -8.38 -3.92 6.60
C ALA A 46 -7.91 -3.85 8.06
N HIS A 47 -8.87 -3.73 8.98
CA HIS A 47 -8.62 -3.86 10.41
C HIS A 47 -8.50 -5.35 10.77
N ARG A 48 -7.36 -5.74 11.34
CA ARG A 48 -7.07 -7.10 11.82
C ARG A 48 -6.70 -7.05 13.30
N GLU A 49 -6.61 -8.22 13.93
CA GLU A 49 -6.28 -8.34 15.36
C GLU A 49 -4.94 -7.69 15.72
N ASP A 50 -4.00 -7.65 14.78
CA ASP A 50 -2.63 -7.17 14.98
C ASP A 50 -2.36 -5.76 14.41
N GLY A 51 -3.38 -5.09 13.87
CA GLY A 51 -3.22 -3.75 13.31
C GLY A 51 -4.08 -3.46 12.09
N VAL A 52 -3.77 -2.35 11.40
CA VAL A 52 -4.41 -1.99 10.14
C VAL A 52 -3.48 -2.34 8.99
N TRP A 53 -4.03 -2.98 7.96
CA TRP A 53 -3.32 -3.46 6.80
C TRP A 53 -3.81 -2.75 5.54
N ALA A 54 -2.89 -2.22 4.75
CA ALA A 54 -3.17 -1.81 3.37
C ALA A 54 -3.04 -3.02 2.45
N ILE A 55 -4.10 -3.28 1.69
CA ILE A 55 -4.16 -4.33 0.68
C ILE A 55 -4.34 -3.65 -0.66
N VAL A 56 -3.35 -3.77 -1.53
CA VAL A 56 -3.36 -3.19 -2.87
C VAL A 56 -3.51 -4.29 -3.90
N THR A 57 -4.43 -4.06 -4.84
CA THR A 57 -4.61 -4.89 -6.03
C THR A 57 -4.28 -4.08 -7.27
N PHE A 58 -3.41 -4.60 -8.13
CA PHE A 58 -3.04 -3.94 -9.37
C PHE A 58 -2.73 -4.95 -10.48
N VAL A 59 -2.66 -4.44 -11.71
CA VAL A 59 -2.27 -5.19 -12.91
C VAL A 59 -1.20 -4.40 -13.67
N MET A 60 -0.43 -5.10 -14.49
CA MET A 60 0.63 -4.51 -15.33
C MET A 60 0.41 -4.92 -16.79
N GLU A 61 0.67 -4.01 -17.73
CA GLU A 61 0.51 -4.29 -19.17
C GLU A 61 1.49 -5.35 -19.68
N SER A 62 2.65 -5.51 -19.04
CA SER A 62 3.61 -6.57 -19.37
C SER A 62 3.10 -7.99 -19.08
N VAL A 63 2.13 -8.14 -18.19
CA VAL A 63 1.51 -9.41 -17.80
C VAL A 63 0.01 -9.23 -17.51
N PRO A 64 -0.80 -8.91 -18.54
CA PRO A 64 -2.16 -8.39 -18.35
C PRO A 64 -3.16 -9.43 -17.81
N SER A 65 -2.82 -10.71 -17.88
CA SER A 65 -3.62 -11.81 -17.31
C SER A 65 -3.32 -12.09 -15.83
N VAL A 66 -2.32 -11.40 -15.24
CA VAL A 66 -1.90 -11.60 -13.85
C VAL A 66 -2.39 -10.46 -12.98
N THR A 67 -2.98 -10.81 -11.84
CA THR A 67 -3.32 -9.85 -10.79
C THR A 67 -2.28 -9.91 -9.68
N PHE A 68 -1.78 -8.75 -9.26
CA PHE A 68 -0.86 -8.63 -8.14
C PHE A 68 -1.60 -8.11 -6.92
N ILE A 69 -1.44 -8.80 -5.79
CA ILE A 69 -1.99 -8.37 -4.51
C ILE A 69 -0.87 -8.28 -3.48
N ARG A 70 -0.67 -7.10 -2.92
CA ARG A 70 0.29 -6.87 -1.83
C ARG A 70 -0.46 -6.50 -0.57
N SER A 71 -0.08 -7.10 0.55
CA SER A 71 -0.61 -6.76 1.87
C SER A 71 0.51 -6.28 2.76
N GLN A 72 0.42 -5.06 3.28
CA GLN A 72 1.39 -4.51 4.22
C GLN A 72 0.67 -3.95 5.44
N ARG A 73 1.14 -4.30 6.64
CA ARG A 73 0.68 -3.66 7.86
C ARG A 73 1.14 -2.21 7.85
N VAL A 74 0.19 -1.28 7.99
CA VAL A 74 0.45 0.17 8.00
C VAL A 74 0.41 0.71 9.42
N MET A 75 -0.37 0.12 10.33
CA MET A 75 -0.39 0.52 11.73
C MET A 75 -0.26 -0.73 12.59
N PRO A 76 0.70 -0.81 13.53
CA PRO A 76 1.64 0.24 13.95
C PRO A 76 2.95 0.32 13.14
N ASP A 77 3.15 -0.53 12.13
CA ASP A 77 4.48 -0.70 11.49
C ASP A 77 4.99 0.52 10.71
N LEU A 78 4.08 1.26 10.05
CA LEU A 78 4.36 2.61 9.59
C LEU A 78 3.86 3.53 10.71
N SER A 79 4.73 3.75 11.70
CA SER A 79 4.43 4.38 13.00
C SER A 79 3.30 5.40 12.95
N SER A 80 2.36 5.31 13.89
CA SER A 80 1.31 6.33 14.12
C SER A 80 1.87 7.72 14.49
N GLU A 81 3.18 7.85 14.67
CA GLU A 81 3.88 9.13 14.83
C GLU A 81 4.33 9.74 13.50
N TRP A 82 4.21 9.02 12.38
CA TRP A 82 4.62 9.49 11.06
C TRP A 82 3.50 10.26 10.39
N ASP A 83 3.90 11.21 9.54
CA ASP A 83 2.97 11.90 8.65
C ASP A 83 2.33 10.90 7.67
N PRO A 84 0.99 10.91 7.49
CA PRO A 84 0.30 9.95 6.63
C PRO A 84 0.72 10.04 5.16
N ASP A 85 1.08 11.22 4.66
CA ASP A 85 1.51 11.41 3.27
C ASP A 85 2.90 10.78 3.07
N PHE A 86 3.79 10.96 4.04
CA PHE A 86 5.10 10.29 4.05
C PHE A 86 4.98 8.76 4.13
N ALA A 87 4.08 8.25 4.97
CA ALA A 87 3.82 6.81 5.07
C ALA A 87 3.29 6.25 3.73
N ALA A 88 2.45 7.00 3.02
CA ALA A 88 1.96 6.62 1.70
C ALA A 88 3.08 6.54 0.64
N ILE A 89 4.04 7.48 0.64
CA ILE A 89 5.21 7.44 -0.26
C ILE A 89 6.06 6.19 0.00
N LEU A 90 6.30 5.84 1.27
CA LEU A 90 7.06 4.64 1.61
C LEU A 90 6.32 3.36 1.22
N PHE A 91 5.00 3.34 1.43
CA PHE A 91 4.16 2.22 1.03
C PHE A 91 4.21 1.99 -0.49
N GLU A 92 4.06 3.05 -1.28
CA GLU A 92 4.20 3.06 -2.74
C GLU A 92 5.58 2.55 -3.16
N THR A 93 6.65 3.11 -2.60
CA THR A 93 8.04 2.74 -2.92
C THR A 93 8.27 1.24 -2.72
N HIS A 94 7.87 0.70 -1.57
CA HIS A 94 8.03 -0.71 -1.28
C HIS A 94 7.14 -1.61 -2.18
N LEU A 95 6.00 -1.11 -2.66
CA LEU A 95 5.14 -1.86 -3.57
C LEU A 95 5.77 -2.01 -4.95
N ILE A 96 6.33 -0.92 -5.48
CA ILE A 96 7.03 -0.92 -6.77
C ILE A 96 8.32 -1.76 -6.70
N GLU A 97 9.07 -1.62 -5.61
CA GLU A 97 10.26 -2.45 -5.37
C GLU A 97 9.90 -3.94 -5.34
N TRP A 98 8.86 -4.31 -4.59
CA TRP A 98 8.37 -5.69 -4.53
C TRP A 98 8.01 -6.23 -5.91
N PHE A 99 7.32 -5.43 -6.74
CA PHE A 99 6.97 -5.83 -8.09
C PHE A 99 8.22 -6.16 -8.93
N HIS A 100 9.21 -5.26 -8.94
CA HIS A 100 10.39 -5.39 -9.80
C HIS A 100 11.39 -6.44 -9.34
N VAL A 101 11.57 -6.58 -8.02
CA VAL A 101 12.55 -7.50 -7.44
C VAL A 101 12.02 -8.93 -7.42
N ASP A 102 10.73 -9.12 -7.19
CA ASP A 102 10.16 -10.42 -6.84
C ASP A 102 8.86 -10.75 -7.60
N ALA A 103 7.81 -9.94 -7.46
CA ALA A 103 6.46 -10.34 -7.88
C ALA A 103 6.37 -10.72 -9.36
N LYS A 104 6.99 -9.95 -10.26
CA LYS A 104 6.93 -10.19 -11.71
C LYS A 104 7.61 -11.49 -12.17
N ARG A 105 8.39 -12.13 -11.30
CA ARG A 105 9.10 -13.38 -11.57
C ARG A 105 8.38 -14.60 -10.98
N ARG A 106 7.36 -14.38 -10.15
CA ARG A 106 6.60 -15.46 -9.52
C ARG A 106 5.55 -16.01 -10.49
N ALA A 107 5.39 -17.33 -10.49
CA ALA A 107 4.25 -17.94 -11.15
C ALA A 107 2.96 -17.58 -10.39
N PRO A 108 1.88 -17.15 -11.08
CA PRO A 108 0.61 -16.93 -10.43
C PRO A 108 0.01 -18.26 -9.95
N ASP A 109 -0.88 -18.17 -8.97
CA ASP A 109 -1.67 -19.30 -8.51
C ASP A 109 -2.75 -19.72 -9.54
N SER A 110 -3.58 -20.71 -9.19
CA SER A 110 -4.67 -21.18 -10.05
C SER A 110 -5.74 -20.13 -10.36
N SER A 111 -5.77 -19.01 -9.64
CA SER A 111 -6.66 -17.88 -9.88
C SER A 111 -6.02 -16.79 -10.74
N GLY A 112 -4.77 -16.98 -11.19
CA GLY A 112 -4.03 -15.95 -11.93
C GLY A 112 -3.46 -14.85 -11.03
N THR A 113 -3.29 -15.11 -9.73
CA THR A 113 -2.86 -14.09 -8.76
C THR A 113 -1.47 -14.36 -8.20
N VAL A 114 -0.66 -13.31 -8.06
CA VAL A 114 0.57 -13.31 -7.26
C VAL A 114 0.31 -12.52 -5.97
N ARG A 115 0.60 -13.14 -4.82
CA ARG A 115 0.43 -12.54 -3.49
C ARG A 115 1.74 -12.53 -2.70
N ASN A 116 1.84 -11.62 -1.74
CA ASN A 116 2.89 -11.60 -0.71
C ASN A 116 2.33 -12.00 0.66
#